data_AF-A0A850T9W8-F1
#
_entry.id   AF-A0A850T9W8-F1
#
_cell.length_a   1.000
_cell.length_b   1.000
_cell.length_c   1.000
_cell.angle_alpha   90.00
_cell.angle_beta   90.00
_cell.angle_gamma   90.00
#
_symmetry.space_group_name_H-M   'P 1'
#
loop_
_entity.id
_entity.type
_entity.pdbx_description
1 polymer ?
#
loop_
_entity_poly.entity_id
_entity_poly.type
_entity_poly.pdbx_seq_one_letter_code
_entity_poly.pdbx_strand_id
1 'polypeptide(L)'
;MNEKLTQLEVMIDALNSESLDDQKEALKNALREYENYENFKNTLSLLYEYGEKNLELIKNHTEEIKFATSVQQEIRKERSQFFSQTLKEVSVTLRDAQVDDKIASKWLIELVKCYTESLGQSASLVQDHTIDLVGAIRQEAETKIKMNASVESPDE
;
A
#
# COMPACT_ATOMS: atom_id res chain seq x y z
N MET A 1 78.93 -24.51 -17.77
CA MET A 1 78.46 -23.41 -16.89
C MET A 1 77.15 -22.80 -17.39
N ASN A 2 76.81 -22.90 -18.68
CA ASN A 2 75.56 -22.36 -19.24
C ASN A 2 74.30 -23.20 -18.98
N GLU A 3 74.35 -24.53 -19.03
CA GLU A 3 73.12 -25.35 -18.85
C GLU A 3 72.42 -25.16 -17.50
N LYS A 4 73.18 -24.99 -16.40
CA LYS A 4 72.59 -24.74 -15.08
C LYS A 4 71.96 -23.34 -14.98
N LEU A 5 72.49 -22.37 -15.72
CA LEU A 5 71.96 -21.00 -15.79
C LEU A 5 70.66 -20.98 -16.59
N THR A 6 70.62 -21.69 -17.72
CA THR A 6 69.41 -21.84 -18.54
C THR A 6 68.31 -22.63 -17.80
N GLN A 7 68.67 -23.65 -17.02
CA GLN A 7 67.69 -24.37 -16.19
C GLN A 7 67.17 -23.52 -15.03
N LEU A 8 67.98 -22.63 -14.47
CA LEU A 8 67.56 -21.69 -13.43
C LEU A 8 66.62 -20.62 -13.99
N GLU A 9 66.90 -20.07 -15.18
CA GLU A 9 66.01 -19.12 -15.86
C GLU A 9 64.66 -19.76 -16.21
N VAL A 10 64.66 -20.99 -16.74
CA VAL A 10 63.42 -21.72 -17.04
C VAL A 10 62.62 -22.04 -15.77
N MET A 11 63.28 -22.37 -14.65
CA MET A 11 62.60 -22.57 -13.36
C MET A 11 62.05 -21.26 -12.78
N ILE A 12 62.76 -20.14 -12.93
CA ILE A 12 62.33 -18.82 -12.47
C ILE A 12 61.13 -18.34 -13.30
N ASP A 13 61.15 -18.53 -14.62
CA ASP A 13 60.03 -18.15 -15.49
C ASP A 13 58.79 -19.02 -15.23
N ALA A 14 58.96 -20.34 -15.01
CA ALA A 14 57.86 -21.23 -14.62
C ALA A 14 57.25 -20.85 -13.26
N LEU A 15 58.07 -20.48 -12.28
CA LEU A 15 57.61 -20.00 -10.96
C LEU A 15 56.89 -18.65 -11.04
N ASN A 16 57.29 -17.76 -11.95
CA ASN A 16 56.72 -16.43 -12.09
C ASN A 16 55.44 -16.38 -12.95
N SER A 17 55.28 -17.27 -13.94
CA SER A 17 54.09 -17.29 -14.80
C SER A 17 52.91 -18.01 -14.17
N GLU A 18 53.15 -19.10 -13.44
CA GLU A 18 52.10 -19.96 -12.88
C GLU A 18 51.50 -19.34 -11.60
N SER A 19 52.30 -18.64 -10.79
CA SER A 19 51.83 -18.01 -9.54
C SER A 19 51.06 -16.70 -9.74
N LEU A 20 51.34 -15.93 -10.79
CA LEU A 20 50.80 -14.56 -10.93
C LEU A 20 49.43 -14.56 -11.62
N ASP A 21 49.22 -15.42 -12.62
CA ASP A 21 47.94 -15.51 -13.32
C ASP A 21 46.87 -16.20 -12.47
N ASP A 22 47.23 -17.24 -11.71
CA ASP A 22 46.32 -17.88 -10.74
C ASP A 22 45.89 -16.90 -9.62
N GLN A 23 46.80 -16.04 -9.16
CA GLN A 23 46.50 -14.98 -8.19
C GLN A 23 45.60 -13.89 -8.77
N LYS A 24 45.78 -13.51 -10.04
CA LYS A 24 44.88 -12.55 -10.72
C LYS A 24 43.49 -13.14 -10.92
N GLU A 25 43.40 -14.43 -11.28
CA GLU A 25 42.13 -15.14 -11.46
C GLU A 25 41.37 -15.23 -10.12
N ALA A 26 42.07 -15.57 -9.04
CA ALA A 26 41.52 -15.58 -7.68
C ALA A 26 41.06 -14.18 -7.23
N LEU A 27 41.83 -13.13 -7.53
CA LEU A 27 41.47 -11.75 -7.21
C LEU A 27 40.23 -11.29 -8.00
N LYS A 28 40.12 -11.63 -9.29
CA LYS A 28 38.93 -11.34 -10.11
C LYS A 28 37.68 -12.05 -9.57
N ASN A 29 37.81 -13.30 -9.13
CA ASN A 29 36.71 -14.06 -8.54
C ASN A 29 36.27 -13.45 -7.20
N ALA A 30 37.22 -13.09 -6.33
CA ALA A 30 36.92 -12.40 -5.08
C ALA A 30 36.28 -11.01 -5.31
N LEU A 31 36.71 -10.28 -6.36
CA LEU A 31 36.10 -9.00 -6.74
C LEU A 31 34.66 -9.18 -7.21
N ARG A 32 34.37 -10.20 -8.03
CA ARG A 32 33.01 -10.54 -8.47
C ARG A 32 32.12 -10.97 -7.31
N GLU A 33 32.64 -11.73 -6.35
CA GLU A 33 31.90 -12.12 -5.15
C GLU A 33 31.56 -10.89 -4.29
N TYR A 34 32.49 -9.95 -4.15
CA TYR A 34 32.27 -8.68 -3.46
C TYR A 34 31.24 -7.80 -4.17
N GLU A 35 31.33 -7.66 -5.50
CA GLU A 35 30.33 -6.94 -6.31
C GLU A 35 28.94 -7.57 -6.18
N ASN A 36 28.84 -8.90 -6.21
CA ASN A 36 27.58 -9.60 -5.97
C ASN A 36 27.04 -9.38 -4.56
N TYR A 37 27.92 -9.37 -3.55
CA TYR A 37 27.53 -9.11 -2.17
C TYR A 37 27.00 -7.69 -2.00
N GLU A 38 27.68 -6.68 -2.56
CA GLU A 38 27.23 -5.29 -2.45
C GLU A 38 25.95 -5.05 -3.26
N ASN A 39 25.80 -5.67 -4.43
CA ASN A 39 24.55 -5.66 -5.19
C ASN A 39 23.39 -6.31 -4.42
N PHE A 40 23.64 -7.44 -3.77
CA PHE A 40 22.65 -8.12 -2.94
C PHE A 40 22.23 -7.26 -1.75
N LYS A 41 23.20 -6.63 -1.06
CA LYS A 41 22.96 -5.72 0.06
C LYS A 41 22.20 -4.47 -0.36
N ASN A 42 22.51 -3.90 -1.52
CA ASN A 42 21.77 -2.77 -2.09
C ASN A 42 20.32 -3.16 -2.41
N THR A 43 20.12 -4.33 -3.04
CA THR A 43 18.79 -4.87 -3.33
C THR A 43 17.99 -5.11 -2.05
N LEU A 44 18.64 -5.62 -1.00
CA LEU A 44 18.00 -5.87 0.30
C LEU A 44 17.61 -4.57 0.99
N SER A 45 18.49 -3.56 0.99
CA SER A 45 18.19 -2.22 1.52
C SER A 45 17.02 -1.59 0.78
N LEU A 46 16.99 -1.67 -0.55
CA LEU A 46 15.88 -1.16 -1.37
C LEU A 46 14.56 -1.86 -1.01
N LEU A 47 14.59 -3.19 -0.84
CA LEU A 47 13.40 -3.96 -0.44
C LEU A 47 12.91 -3.59 0.96
N TYR A 48 13.85 -3.40 1.89
CA TYR A 48 13.53 -3.02 3.27
C TYR A 48 12.91 -1.62 3.31
N GLU A 49 13.50 -0.67 2.60
CA GLU A 49 13.00 0.70 2.49
C GLU A 49 11.63 0.75 1.80
N TYR A 50 11.41 -0.10 0.79
CA TYR A 50 10.10 -0.30 0.16
C TYR A 50 9.06 -0.86 1.15
N GLY A 51 9.45 -1.86 1.94
CA GLY A 51 8.57 -2.47 2.95
C GLY A 51 8.17 -1.48 4.05
N GLU A 52 9.14 -0.74 4.57
CA GLU A 52 8.93 0.27 5.62
C GLU A 52 8.00 1.39 5.13
N LYS A 53 8.20 1.89 3.90
CA LYS A 53 7.36 2.94 3.31
C LYS A 53 5.93 2.49 3.05
N ASN A 54 5.71 1.25 2.61
CA ASN A 54 4.35 0.73 2.46
C ASN A 54 3.64 0.59 3.81
N LEU A 55 4.36 0.15 4.85
CA LEU A 55 3.82 0.10 6.20
C LEU A 55 3.47 1.49 6.73
N GLU A 56 4.28 2.51 6.42
CA GLU A 56 4.03 3.89 6.78
C GLU A 56 2.80 4.47 6.04
N LEU A 57 2.65 4.17 4.75
CA LEU A 57 1.45 4.54 3.97
C LEU A 57 0.19 3.93 4.61
N ILE A 58 0.21 2.62 4.92
CA ILE A 58 -0.91 1.94 5.60
C ILE A 58 -1.20 2.60 6.95
N LYS A 59 -0.16 2.92 7.72
CA LYS A 59 -0.31 3.57 9.03
C LYS A 59 -0.97 4.93 8.92
N ASN A 60 -0.59 5.75 7.94
CA ASN A 60 -1.15 7.08 7.72
C ASN A 60 -2.64 7.02 7.35
N HIS A 61 -3.05 6.05 6.55
CA HIS A 61 -4.46 5.89 6.17
C HIS A 61 -5.29 5.03 7.13
N THR A 62 -4.68 4.45 8.18
CA THR A 62 -5.40 3.64 9.16
C THR A 62 -6.45 4.46 9.92
N GLU A 63 -6.18 5.73 10.21
CA GLU A 63 -7.15 6.59 10.88
C GLU A 63 -8.33 6.97 9.98
N GLU A 64 -8.07 7.25 8.70
CA GLU A 64 -9.12 7.51 7.71
C GLU A 64 -9.99 6.28 7.44
N ILE A 65 -9.39 5.08 7.40
CA ILE A 65 -10.13 3.81 7.30
C ILE A 65 -11.00 3.60 8.54
N LYS A 66 -10.48 3.89 9.75
CA LYS A 66 -11.28 3.82 10.99
C LYS A 66 -12.42 4.84 10.98
N PHE A 67 -12.18 6.06 10.51
CA PHE A 67 -13.19 7.09 10.37
C PHE A 67 -14.32 6.64 9.43
N ALA A 68 -13.99 6.20 8.21
CA ALA A 68 -14.98 5.69 7.26
C ALA A 68 -15.78 4.51 7.83
N THR A 69 -15.13 3.60 8.55
CA THR A 69 -15.78 2.47 9.23
C THR A 69 -16.73 2.93 10.33
N SER A 70 -16.33 3.91 11.14
CA SER A 70 -17.15 4.49 12.21
C SER A 70 -18.40 5.14 11.63
N VAL A 71 -18.26 5.97 10.60
CA VAL A 71 -19.40 6.64 9.94
C VAL A 71 -20.37 5.61 9.34
N GLN A 72 -19.86 4.56 8.68
CA GLN A 72 -20.73 3.49 8.18
C GLN A 72 -21.48 2.75 9.29
N GLN A 73 -20.84 2.53 10.45
CA GLN A 73 -21.51 1.92 11.61
C GLN A 73 -22.60 2.82 12.18
N GLU A 74 -22.36 4.13 12.28
CA GLU A 74 -23.38 5.10 12.70
C GLU A 74 -24.58 5.11 11.76
N ILE A 75 -24.37 5.17 10.44
CA ILE A 75 -25.45 5.11 9.44
C ILE A 75 -26.27 3.82 9.60
N ARG A 76 -25.61 2.66 9.83
CA ARG A 76 -26.31 1.39 10.06
C ARG A 76 -27.12 1.43 11.36
N LYS A 77 -26.57 2.00 12.43
CA LYS A 77 -27.21 2.12 13.74
C LYS A 77 -28.43 3.06 13.68
N GLU A 78 -28.27 4.21 13.05
CA GLU A 78 -29.34 5.20 12.88
C GLU A 78 -30.50 4.60 12.06
N ARG A 79 -30.18 3.90 10.97
CA ARG A 79 -31.17 3.15 10.18
C ARG A 79 -31.92 2.13 11.02
N SER A 80 -31.22 1.38 11.88
CA SER A 80 -31.85 0.41 12.79
C SER A 80 -32.76 1.10 13.81
N GLN A 81 -32.33 2.21 14.40
CA GLN A 81 -33.12 2.98 15.36
C GLN A 81 -34.37 3.60 14.71
N PHE A 82 -34.25 4.12 13.50
CA PHE A 82 -35.38 4.66 12.75
C PHE A 82 -36.49 3.61 12.53
N PHE A 83 -36.14 2.41 12.05
CA PHE A 83 -37.15 1.37 11.79
C PHE A 83 -37.70 0.69 13.04
N SER A 84 -36.89 0.54 14.09
CA SER A 84 -37.31 -0.16 15.32
C SER A 84 -38.06 0.73 16.31
N GLN A 85 -37.75 2.02 16.33
CA GLN A 85 -38.18 2.92 17.39
C GLN A 85 -38.93 4.12 16.85
N THR A 86 -38.28 4.97 16.05
CA THR A 86 -38.88 6.23 15.55
C THR A 86 -40.12 6.00 14.70
N LEU A 87 -40.09 5.03 13.77
CA LEU A 87 -41.24 4.71 12.93
C LEU A 87 -42.43 4.21 13.76
N LYS A 88 -42.15 3.44 14.81
CA LYS A 88 -43.16 2.93 15.74
C LYS A 88 -43.77 4.07 16.56
N GLU A 89 -42.94 4.97 17.08
CA GLU A 89 -43.37 6.15 17.83
C GLU A 89 -44.24 7.09 16.95
N VAL A 90 -43.83 7.34 15.71
CA VAL A 90 -44.61 8.16 14.76
C VAL A 90 -45.94 7.48 14.42
N SER A 91 -45.97 6.15 14.24
CA SER A 91 -47.21 5.42 14.00
C SER A 91 -48.19 5.50 15.19
N VAL A 92 -47.67 5.44 16.42
CA VAL A 92 -48.48 5.58 17.64
C VAL A 92 -49.00 7.00 17.77
N THR A 93 -48.14 8.00 17.53
CA THR A 93 -48.52 9.42 17.61
C THR A 93 -49.60 9.78 16.59
N LEU A 94 -49.52 9.25 15.36
CA LEU A 94 -50.53 9.44 14.31
C LEU A 94 -51.88 8.83 14.70
N ARG A 95 -51.85 7.65 15.33
CA ARG A 95 -53.05 6.98 15.83
C ARG A 95 -53.68 7.74 17.00
N ASP A 96 -52.86 8.22 17.94
CA ASP A 96 -53.33 8.98 19.11
C ASP A 96 -53.90 10.35 18.71
N ALA A 97 -53.38 10.94 17.62
CA ALA A 97 -53.90 12.16 17.02
C ALA A 97 -55.19 11.95 16.18
N GLN A 98 -55.73 10.73 16.10
CA GLN A 98 -56.92 10.38 15.32
C GLN A 98 -56.84 10.78 13.84
N VAL A 99 -55.65 10.69 13.24
CA VAL A 99 -55.49 10.92 11.80
C VAL A 99 -56.12 9.75 11.04
N ASP A 100 -56.85 10.04 9.97
CA ASP A 100 -57.44 9.03 9.09
C ASP A 100 -56.36 8.04 8.61
N ASP A 101 -56.66 6.74 8.69
CA ASP A 101 -55.71 5.65 8.41
C ASP A 101 -55.13 5.76 6.98
N LYS A 102 -55.91 6.28 6.03
CA LYS A 102 -55.42 6.54 4.65
C LYS A 102 -54.40 7.67 4.57
N ILE A 103 -54.54 8.71 5.39
CA ILE A 103 -53.61 9.84 5.42
C ILE A 103 -52.37 9.45 6.21
N ALA A 104 -52.54 8.77 7.35
CA ALA A 104 -51.44 8.28 8.18
C ALA A 104 -50.53 7.32 7.41
N SER A 105 -51.11 6.37 6.67
CA SER A 105 -50.34 5.44 5.82
C SER A 105 -49.57 6.15 4.70
N LYS A 106 -50.17 7.16 4.06
CA LYS A 106 -49.49 7.95 3.03
C LYS A 106 -48.31 8.74 3.59
N TRP A 107 -48.48 9.39 4.74
CA TRP A 107 -47.41 10.13 5.40
C TRP A 107 -46.29 9.21 5.90
N LEU A 108 -46.61 8.02 6.41
CA LEU A 108 -45.60 7.03 6.79
C LEU A 108 -44.78 6.56 5.58
N ILE A 109 -45.43 6.31 4.44
CA ILE A 109 -44.73 5.92 3.20
C ILE A 109 -43.82 7.05 2.72
N GLU A 110 -44.30 8.30 2.71
CA GLU A 110 -43.49 9.47 2.32
C GLU A 110 -42.33 9.70 3.30
N LEU A 111 -42.56 9.56 4.60
CA LEU A 111 -41.52 9.68 5.62
C LEU A 111 -40.42 8.63 5.43
N VAL A 112 -40.80 7.36 5.27
CA VAL A 112 -39.84 6.27 5.02
C VAL A 112 -39.08 6.51 3.73
N LYS A 113 -39.75 6.98 2.68
CA LYS A 113 -39.11 7.31 1.41
C LYS A 113 -38.09 8.43 1.56
N CYS A 114 -38.48 9.58 2.10
CA CYS A 114 -37.58 10.72 2.28
C CYS A 114 -36.40 10.38 3.20
N TYR A 115 -36.64 9.63 4.27
CA TYR A 115 -35.56 9.19 5.16
C TYR A 115 -34.60 8.22 4.48
N THR A 116 -35.12 7.25 3.71
CA THR A 116 -34.29 6.30 2.96
C THR A 116 -33.47 7.00 1.87
N GLU A 117 -34.07 7.99 1.19
CA GLU A 117 -33.37 8.81 0.18
C GLU A 117 -32.27 9.66 0.81
N SER A 118 -32.57 10.36 1.91
CA SER A 118 -31.57 11.18 2.62
C SER A 118 -30.42 10.34 3.16
N LEU A 119 -30.72 9.19 3.78
CA LEU A 119 -29.69 8.28 4.29
C LEU A 119 -28.88 7.65 3.15
N GLY A 120 -29.54 7.38 2.01
CA GLY A 120 -28.89 6.91 0.79
C GLY A 120 -27.90 7.93 0.22
N GLN A 121 -28.26 9.22 0.22
CA GLN A 121 -27.35 10.31 -0.17
C GLN A 121 -26.13 10.40 0.77
N SER A 122 -26.35 10.32 2.08
CA SER A 122 -25.25 10.30 3.06
C SER A 122 -24.35 9.07 2.87
N ALA A 123 -24.91 7.90 2.61
CA ALA A 123 -24.14 6.68 2.33
C ALA A 123 -23.34 6.79 1.03
N SER A 124 -23.93 7.35 -0.04
CA SER A 124 -23.25 7.58 -1.31
C SER A 124 -22.06 8.52 -1.14
N LEU A 125 -22.23 9.63 -0.40
CA LEU A 125 -21.15 10.59 -0.16
C LEU A 125 -19.95 9.95 0.56
N VAL A 126 -20.21 9.11 1.56
CA VAL A 126 -19.16 8.38 2.28
C VAL A 126 -18.47 7.36 1.37
N GLN A 127 -19.24 6.69 0.52
CA GLN A 127 -18.70 5.74 -0.46
C GLN A 127 -17.80 6.46 -1.48
N ASP A 128 -18.26 7.57 -2.05
CA ASP A 128 -17.51 8.37 -3.03
C ASP A 128 -16.20 8.85 -2.41
N HIS A 129 -16.26 9.40 -1.19
CA HIS A 129 -15.06 9.80 -0.46
C HIS A 129 -14.09 8.64 -0.20
N THR A 130 -14.61 7.44 0.11
CA THR A 130 -13.77 6.25 0.30
C THR A 130 -13.10 5.83 -1.01
N ILE A 131 -13.80 5.90 -2.14
CA ILE A 131 -13.25 5.59 -3.47
C ILE A 131 -12.14 6.60 -3.84
N ASP A 132 -12.37 7.88 -3.59
CA ASP A 132 -11.37 8.93 -3.83
C ASP A 132 -10.12 8.71 -2.98
N LEU A 133 -10.29 8.35 -1.72
CA LEU A 133 -9.19 8.10 -0.78
C LEU A 133 -8.37 6.87 -1.20
N VAL A 134 -9.02 5.78 -1.64
CA VAL A 134 -8.33 4.63 -2.26
C VAL A 134 -7.60 5.02 -3.54
N GLY A 135 -8.21 5.90 -4.35
CA GLY A 135 -7.58 6.45 -5.55
C GLY A 135 -6.33 7.27 -5.24
N ALA A 136 -6.39 8.11 -4.20
CA ALA A 136 -5.28 8.93 -3.72
C ALA A 136 -4.13 8.06 -3.20
N ILE A 137 -4.42 7.05 -2.36
CA ILE A 137 -3.44 6.07 -1.89
C ILE A 137 -2.71 5.42 -3.07
N ARG A 138 -3.47 5.00 -4.09
CA ARG A 138 -2.91 4.34 -5.28
C ARG A 138 -2.03 5.30 -6.10
N GLN A 139 -2.50 6.53 -6.33
CA GLN A 139 -1.70 7.52 -7.06
C GLN A 139 -0.42 7.89 -6.32
N GLU A 140 -0.48 8.01 -4.98
CA GLU A 140 0.69 8.31 -4.16
C GLU A 140 1.71 7.16 -4.19
N ALA A 141 1.24 5.91 -4.16
CA ALA A 141 2.09 4.75 -4.37
C ALA A 141 2.73 4.76 -5.77
N GLU A 142 1.96 5.03 -6.83
CA GLU A 142 2.45 5.04 -8.23
C GLU A 142 3.45 6.19 -8.50
N THR A 143 3.23 7.38 -7.95
CA THR A 143 4.13 8.54 -8.12
C THR A 143 5.46 8.36 -7.39
N LYS A 144 5.44 7.79 -6.17
CA LYS A 144 6.68 7.50 -5.43
C LYS A 144 7.50 6.38 -6.07
N ILE A 145 6.85 5.39 -6.69
CA ILE A 145 7.54 4.37 -7.52
C ILE A 145 8.24 5.02 -8.72
N LYS A 146 7.55 5.94 -9.42
CA LYS A 146 8.12 6.64 -10.59
C LYS A 146 9.27 7.58 -10.23
N MET A 147 9.18 8.31 -9.11
CA MET A 147 10.28 9.18 -8.66
C MET A 147 11.57 8.40 -8.39
N ASN A 148 11.48 7.23 -7.76
CA ASN A 148 12.69 6.42 -7.50
C ASN A 148 13.26 5.81 -8.79
N ALA A 149 12.41 5.42 -9.75
CA ALA A 149 12.86 4.92 -11.06
C ALA A 149 13.52 6.00 -11.95
N SER A 150 13.19 7.29 -11.75
CA SER A 150 13.80 8.40 -12.50
C SER A 150 15.10 8.94 -11.87
N VAL A 151 15.46 8.51 -10.66
CA VAL A 151 16.74 8.86 -10.02
C VAL A 151 17.86 7.88 -10.46
N GLU A 152 17.52 6.76 -11.11
CA GLU A 152 18.47 5.76 -11.64
C GLU A 152 18.82 5.93 -13.13
N SER A 153 18.58 7.10 -13.74
CA SER A 153 19.29 7.47 -14.96
C SER A 153 20.41 8.46 -14.62
N PRO A 154 21.65 7.98 -14.37
CA PRO A 154 22.79 8.86 -14.33
C PRO A 154 22.97 9.46 -15.72
N ASP A 155 23.06 10.78 -15.76
CA ASP A 155 23.88 11.44 -16.76
C ASP A 155 25.26 10.76 -16.79
N GLU A 156 25.54 9.99 -17.83
CA GLU A 156 26.85 9.78 -18.47
C GLU A 156 26.69 9.10 -19.84
#